data_AF-A0AA49INY9-F1
#
_entry.id   AF-A0AA49INY9-F1
#
_cell.length_a   1.000
_cell.length_b   1.000
_cell.length_c   1.000
_cell.angle_alpha   90.00
_cell.angle_beta   90.00
_cell.angle_gamma   90.00
#
_symmetry.space_group_name_H-M   'P 1'
#
loop_
_entity.id
_entity.type
_entity.pdbx_description
1 polymer ?
#
loop_
_entity_poly.entity_id
_entity_poly.type
_entity_poly.pdbx_seq_one_letter_code
_entity_poly.pdbx_strand_id
1 'polypeptide(L)'
;MLYTSQNHLDALAWLNSTKNIKTLTNLQVQKFLYFYEMFQKVADKDYTLDSLKAYVNGPVFSKVYGDMVHNETEFINELEKIDPKHIDCENAEESLFLIESMTDTELSELTHVFDMWKSKRDEIDNGIKQIPIYEGDITEKDLDILSQLSFSRPEEFKKYHVIVMQDKRFVVSKEDYSSLTEEHYNTMEVLSNNKNLLNPVYIKIEEDGGLLVD
;
A
#
# COMPACT_ATOMS: atom_id res chain seq x y z
N MET A 1 10.51 10.37 22.19
CA MET A 1 9.91 9.08 22.57
C MET A 1 8.73 8.89 21.65
N LEU A 2 8.79 7.85 20.81
CA LEU A 2 7.73 7.56 19.84
C LEU A 2 6.49 6.97 20.53
N TYR A 3 5.31 7.24 19.97
CA TYR A 3 4.04 6.68 20.40
C TYR A 3 3.63 5.44 19.58
N THR A 4 4.27 5.22 18.44
CA THR A 4 4.05 4.07 17.56
C THR A 4 4.35 2.76 18.30
N SER A 5 3.47 1.77 18.14
CA SER A 5 3.65 0.46 18.75
C SER A 5 4.82 -0.30 18.12
N GLN A 6 5.41 -1.25 18.85
CA GLN A 6 6.52 -2.05 18.33
C GLN A 6 6.11 -2.82 17.07
N ASN A 7 4.92 -3.44 17.05
CA ASN A 7 4.43 -4.17 15.87
C ASN A 7 4.41 -3.29 14.61
N HIS A 8 3.94 -2.04 14.73
CA HIS A 8 3.94 -1.11 13.61
C HIS A 8 5.36 -0.65 13.25
N LEU A 9 6.24 -0.42 14.23
CA LEU A 9 7.64 -0.10 13.96
C LEU A 9 8.35 -1.23 13.22
N ASP A 10 8.09 -2.50 13.56
CA ASP A 10 8.66 -3.66 12.89
C ASP A 10 8.20 -3.73 11.42
N ALA A 11 6.90 -3.49 11.17
CA ALA A 11 6.37 -3.42 9.81
C ALA A 11 6.93 -2.27 8.98
N LEU A 12 7.08 -1.10 9.59
CA LEU A 12 7.64 0.07 8.93
C LEU A 12 9.17 -0.02 8.76
N ALA A 13 9.86 -0.76 9.63
CA ALA A 13 11.28 -1.07 9.47
C ALA A 13 11.50 -2.02 8.30
N TRP A 14 10.67 -3.06 8.17
CA TRP A 14 10.66 -3.92 6.99
C TRP A 14 10.41 -3.11 5.72
N LEU A 15 9.39 -2.26 5.73
CA LEU A 15 9.07 -1.38 4.61
C LEU A 15 10.29 -0.53 4.25
N ASN A 16 10.87 0.20 5.20
CA ASN A 16 12.01 1.09 4.97
C ASN A 16 13.25 0.35 4.44
N SER A 17 13.48 -0.89 4.88
CA SER A 17 14.58 -1.73 4.41
C SER A 17 14.38 -2.24 2.97
N THR A 18 13.13 -2.42 2.56
CA THR A 18 12.75 -2.95 1.23
C THR A 18 12.53 -1.82 0.22
N LYS A 19 11.88 -0.74 0.66
CA LYS A 19 11.54 0.47 -0.08
C LYS A 19 11.74 1.66 0.86
N ASN A 20 12.69 2.52 0.54
CA ASN A 20 12.97 3.71 1.36
C ASN A 20 11.66 4.49 1.60
N ILE A 21 11.25 4.56 2.86
CA ILE A 21 9.93 5.09 3.24
C ILE A 21 9.78 6.57 2.87
N LYS A 22 10.89 7.32 2.76
CA LYS A 22 10.91 8.72 2.33
C LYS A 22 10.56 8.91 0.85
N THR A 23 10.53 7.82 0.07
CA THR A 23 10.08 7.85 -1.33
C THR A 23 8.58 7.65 -1.47
N LEU A 24 7.89 7.34 -0.38
CA LEU A 24 6.45 7.09 -0.32
C LEU A 24 5.72 8.30 0.24
N THR A 25 4.46 8.49 -0.17
CA THR A 25 3.61 9.49 0.48
C THR A 25 3.19 9.03 1.87
N ASN A 26 2.85 9.97 2.74
CA ASN A 26 2.27 9.64 4.05
C ASN A 26 1.03 8.75 3.92
N LEU A 27 0.24 8.93 2.85
CA LEU A 27 -0.92 8.08 2.58
C LEU A 27 -0.47 6.66 2.25
N GLN A 28 0.46 6.46 1.31
CA GLN A 28 0.99 5.14 0.98
C GLN A 28 1.53 4.40 2.20
N VAL A 29 2.28 5.08 3.08
CA VAL A 29 2.77 4.48 4.34
C VAL A 29 1.62 4.02 5.24
N GLN A 30 0.57 4.83 5.39
CA GLN A 30 -0.61 4.46 6.17
C GLN A 30 -1.40 3.32 5.53
N LYS A 31 -1.50 3.28 4.20
CA LYS A 31 -2.18 2.22 3.46
C LYS A 31 -1.41 0.91 3.53
N PHE A 32 -0.08 0.96 3.43
CA PHE A 32 0.77 -0.20 3.62
C PHE A 32 0.47 -0.84 4.98
N LEU A 33 0.53 -0.04 6.05
CA LEU A 33 0.32 -0.56 7.39
C LEU A 33 -1.11 -1.08 7.59
N TYR A 34 -2.10 -0.36 7.04
CA TYR A 34 -3.50 -0.80 7.08
C TYR A 34 -3.68 -2.16 6.40
N PHE A 35 -3.22 -2.32 5.16
CA PHE A 35 -3.34 -3.56 4.43
C PHE A 35 -2.54 -4.69 5.09
N TYR A 36 -1.35 -4.39 5.64
CA TYR A 36 -0.55 -5.36 6.35
C TYR A 36 -1.33 -5.96 7.54
N GLU A 37 -1.86 -5.11 8.43
CA GLU A 37 -2.65 -5.56 9.57
C GLU A 37 -3.93 -6.30 9.13
N MET A 38 -4.55 -5.89 8.03
CA MET A 38 -5.76 -6.53 7.52
C MET A 38 -5.48 -7.90 6.88
N PHE A 39 -4.36 -8.06 6.18
CA PHE A 39 -3.95 -9.36 5.63
C PHE A 39 -3.47 -10.31 6.74
N GLN A 40 -2.83 -9.78 7.79
CA GLN A 40 -2.55 -10.55 9.00
C GLN A 40 -3.86 -11.10 9.60
N LYS A 41 -4.89 -10.27 9.70
CA LYS A 41 -6.22 -10.68 10.18
C LYS A 41 -6.84 -11.78 9.31
N VAL A 42 -6.85 -11.62 7.98
CA VAL A 42 -7.40 -12.63 7.05
C VAL A 42 -6.64 -13.95 7.15
N ALA A 43 -5.33 -13.89 7.37
CA ALA A 43 -4.47 -15.06 7.50
C ALA A 43 -4.46 -15.70 8.91
N ASP A 44 -5.32 -15.24 9.83
CA ASP A 44 -5.37 -15.69 11.23
C ASP A 44 -4.01 -15.55 11.96
N LYS A 45 -3.28 -14.47 11.66
CA LYS A 45 -2.00 -14.09 12.28
C LYS A 45 -2.19 -12.93 13.26
N ASP A 46 -1.17 -12.67 14.09
CA ASP A 46 -1.18 -11.52 15.00
C ASP A 46 -1.31 -10.20 14.22
N TYR A 47 -2.30 -9.40 14.60
CA TYR A 47 -2.59 -8.07 14.07
C TYR A 47 -3.03 -7.10 15.17
N THR A 48 -3.08 -5.81 14.88
CA THR A 48 -3.58 -4.78 15.80
C THR A 48 -4.31 -3.65 15.07
N LEU A 49 -5.34 -3.11 15.74
CA LEU A 49 -6.06 -1.90 15.33
C LEU A 49 -5.70 -0.70 16.22
N ASP A 50 -4.65 -0.80 17.04
CA ASP A 50 -4.29 0.26 18.00
C ASP A 50 -4.11 1.60 17.29
N SER A 51 -4.87 2.60 17.74
CA SER A 51 -4.91 3.96 17.18
C SER A 51 -5.44 4.10 15.75
N LEU A 52 -6.04 3.05 15.18
CA LEU A 52 -6.69 3.08 13.89
C LEU A 52 -7.95 3.97 13.95
N LYS A 53 -8.02 4.92 13.04
CA LYS A 53 -9.09 5.91 12.96
C LYS A 53 -9.49 6.17 11.52
N ALA A 54 -10.76 6.46 11.31
CA ALA A 54 -11.29 6.89 10.03
C ALA A 54 -11.00 8.38 9.81
N TYR A 55 -10.49 8.70 8.62
CA TYR A 55 -10.34 10.05 8.10
C TYR A 55 -10.90 10.13 6.68
N VAL A 56 -10.99 11.35 6.13
CA VAL A 56 -11.54 11.62 4.79
C VAL A 56 -10.84 10.85 3.66
N ASN A 57 -9.55 10.54 3.81
CA ASN A 57 -8.76 9.77 2.83
C ASN A 57 -8.57 8.31 3.26
N GLY A 58 -9.50 7.78 4.05
CA GLY A 58 -9.48 6.41 4.56
C GLY A 58 -8.89 6.23 5.96
N PRO A 59 -8.64 4.98 6.37
CA PRO A 59 -8.12 4.63 7.69
C PRO A 59 -6.66 5.08 7.87
N VAL A 60 -6.33 5.54 9.09
CA VAL A 60 -5.01 6.03 9.51
C VAL A 60 -4.71 5.57 10.93
N PHE A 61 -3.52 5.03 11.16
CA PHE A 61 -2.97 4.79 12.48
C PHE A 61 -2.43 6.09 13.07
N SER A 62 -3.25 6.76 13.89
CA SER A 62 -2.97 8.13 14.31
C SER A 62 -1.69 8.33 15.11
N LYS A 63 -1.23 7.31 15.87
CA LYS A 63 0.06 7.36 16.56
C LYS A 63 1.23 7.33 15.56
N VAL A 64 1.15 6.44 14.58
CA VAL A 64 2.14 6.33 13.48
C VAL A 64 2.22 7.63 12.69
N TYR A 65 1.07 8.15 12.29
CA TYR A 65 1.01 9.43 11.56
C TYR A 65 1.61 10.57 12.39
N GLY A 66 1.28 10.64 13.68
CA GLY A 66 1.82 11.64 14.59
C GLY A 66 3.35 11.61 14.68
N ASP A 67 3.94 10.42 14.86
CA ASP A 67 5.39 10.28 14.92
C ASP A 67 6.08 10.56 13.59
N MET A 68 5.52 10.07 12.48
CA MET A 68 6.05 10.29 11.15
C MET A 68 6.08 11.79 10.79
N VAL A 69 5.04 12.54 11.15
CA VAL A 69 4.91 13.96 10.77
C VAL A 69 5.57 14.91 11.77
N HIS A 70 5.50 14.62 13.07
CA HIS A 70 5.98 15.54 14.10
C HIS A 70 7.33 15.14 14.72
N ASN A 71 7.72 13.87 14.60
CA ASN A 71 8.94 13.31 15.18
C ASN A 71 9.81 12.60 14.12
N GLU A 72 9.75 13.04 12.85
CA GLU A 72 10.30 12.33 11.68
C GLU A 72 11.74 11.82 11.89
N THR A 73 12.66 12.67 12.36
CA THR A 73 14.06 12.27 12.57
C THR A 73 14.19 11.15 13.59
N GLU A 74 13.46 11.23 14.72
CA GLU A 74 13.48 10.16 15.73
C GLU A 74 12.84 8.89 15.18
N PHE A 75 11.73 9.03 14.45
CA PHE A 75 11.01 7.94 13.82
C PHE A 75 11.88 7.15 12.83
N ILE A 76 12.51 7.84 11.87
CA ILE A 76 13.39 7.21 10.87
C ILE A 76 14.60 6.55 11.55
N ASN A 77 15.25 7.25 12.49
CA ASN A 77 16.39 6.68 13.22
C ASN A 77 16.01 5.41 13.98
N GLU A 78 14.76 5.27 14.44
CA GLU A 78 14.30 4.08 15.12
C GLU A 78 14.05 2.93 14.15
N LEU A 79 13.43 3.20 12.99
CA LEU A 79 13.24 2.19 11.94
C LEU A 79 14.58 1.60 11.48
N GLU A 80 15.64 2.41 11.37
CA GLU A 80 16.97 1.96 10.96
C GLU A 80 17.68 1.06 11.97
N LYS A 81 17.26 1.05 13.23
CA LYS A 81 17.84 0.19 14.29
C LYS A 81 17.15 -1.17 14.39
N ILE A 82 15.94 -1.29 13.86
CA ILE A 82 15.13 -2.50 13.99
C ILE A 82 15.56 -3.51 12.93
N ASP A 83 15.77 -4.76 13.37
CA ASP A 83 16.00 -5.90 12.48
C ASP A 83 14.66 -6.59 12.21
N PRO A 84 14.07 -6.45 11.00
CA PRO A 84 12.68 -6.84 10.73
C PRO A 84 12.49 -8.37 10.56
N LYS A 85 13.28 -9.22 11.21
CA LYS A 85 13.25 -10.69 11.02
C LYS A 85 11.97 -11.38 11.46
N HIS A 86 11.13 -10.72 12.25
CA HIS A 86 9.92 -11.30 12.82
C HIS A 86 8.64 -10.95 12.06
N ILE A 87 8.75 -10.18 10.97
CA ILE A 87 7.59 -9.84 10.16
C ILE A 87 7.15 -10.96 9.23
N ASP A 88 5.86 -11.01 8.97
CA ASP A 88 5.30 -11.78 7.88
C ASP A 88 5.63 -11.13 6.52
N CYS A 89 6.69 -11.62 5.88
CA CYS A 89 7.12 -11.06 4.60
C CYS A 89 6.06 -11.21 3.50
N GLU A 90 5.21 -12.23 3.53
CA GLU A 90 4.22 -12.46 2.46
C GLU A 90 3.13 -11.37 2.46
N ASN A 91 2.57 -11.08 3.63
CA ASN A 91 1.58 -10.02 3.81
C ASN A 91 2.20 -8.61 3.68
N ALA A 92 3.46 -8.45 4.08
CA ALA A 92 4.18 -7.19 3.91
C ALA A 92 4.49 -6.90 2.43
N GLU A 93 4.97 -7.90 1.68
CA GLU A 93 5.17 -7.81 0.23
C GLU A 93 3.85 -7.54 -0.50
N GLU A 94 2.74 -8.10 -0.03
CA GLU A 94 1.40 -7.79 -0.56
C GLU A 94 1.04 -6.33 -0.40
N SER A 95 1.18 -5.85 0.82
CA SER A 95 0.83 -4.49 1.17
C SER A 95 1.68 -3.50 0.39
N LEU A 96 2.98 -3.81 0.21
CA LEU A 96 3.88 -3.01 -0.61
C LEU A 96 3.45 -2.97 -2.08
N PHE A 97 3.17 -4.14 -2.68
CA PHE A 97 2.74 -4.16 -4.08
C PHE A 97 1.44 -3.37 -4.29
N LEU A 98 0.47 -3.50 -3.38
CA LEU A 98 -0.80 -2.78 -3.47
C LEU A 98 -0.60 -1.25 -3.43
N ILE A 99 0.26 -0.75 -2.53
CA ILE A 99 0.51 0.70 -2.47
C ILE A 99 1.37 1.24 -3.61
N GLU A 100 2.15 0.39 -4.27
CA GLU A 100 2.94 0.77 -5.44
C GLU A 100 2.11 0.72 -6.73
N SER A 101 1.19 -0.25 -6.85
CA SER A 101 0.36 -0.49 -8.04
C SER A 101 -0.81 0.49 -8.21
N MET A 102 -1.05 1.36 -7.24
CA MET A 102 -2.14 2.33 -7.26
C MET A 102 -1.64 3.76 -6.96
N THR A 103 -2.44 4.76 -7.33
CA THR A 103 -2.28 6.16 -6.90
C THR A 103 -2.85 6.39 -5.50
N ASP A 104 -2.49 7.50 -4.86
CA ASP A 104 -3.06 7.88 -3.56
C ASP A 104 -4.59 7.98 -3.59
N THR A 105 -5.14 8.50 -4.70
CA THR A 105 -6.59 8.60 -4.92
C THR A 105 -7.22 7.20 -5.00
N GLU A 106 -6.66 6.32 -5.83
CA GLU A 106 -7.17 4.95 -5.99
C GLU A 106 -7.05 4.14 -4.69
N LEU A 107 -5.97 4.30 -3.92
CA LEU A 107 -5.83 3.67 -2.60
C LEU A 107 -6.85 4.20 -1.60
N SER A 108 -7.11 5.51 -1.61
CA SER A 108 -8.16 6.12 -0.79
C SER A 108 -9.52 5.53 -1.13
N GLU A 109 -9.88 5.53 -2.42
CA GLU A 109 -11.13 4.97 -2.95
C GLU A 109 -11.28 3.48 -2.62
N LEU A 110 -10.20 2.69 -2.77
CA LEU A 110 -10.18 1.28 -2.37
C LEU A 110 -10.52 1.16 -0.88
N THR A 111 -9.89 1.93 -0.01
CA THR A 111 -10.23 1.84 1.43
C THR A 111 -11.63 2.33 1.78
N HIS A 112 -12.27 3.12 0.92
CA HIS A 112 -13.65 3.59 1.11
C HIS A 112 -14.68 2.52 0.73
N VAL A 113 -14.27 1.40 0.12
CA VAL A 113 -15.18 0.29 -0.18
C VAL A 113 -15.51 -0.56 1.05
N PHE A 114 -14.65 -0.54 2.08
CA PHE A 114 -14.82 -1.33 3.29
C PHE A 114 -15.89 -0.74 4.21
N ASP A 115 -16.73 -1.61 4.76
CA ASP A 115 -17.82 -1.25 5.65
C ASP A 115 -17.29 -0.65 6.97
N MET A 116 -16.11 -1.09 7.43
CA MET A 116 -15.41 -0.47 8.58
C MET A 116 -15.13 1.03 8.43
N TRP A 117 -14.92 1.50 7.19
CA TRP A 117 -14.77 2.94 6.91
C TRP A 117 -16.12 3.58 6.57
N LYS A 118 -16.94 2.92 5.75
CA LYS A 118 -18.26 3.43 5.32
C LYS A 118 -19.18 3.73 6.49
N SER A 119 -19.15 2.89 7.54
CA SER A 119 -19.95 3.09 8.75
C SER A 119 -19.65 4.42 9.45
N LYS A 120 -18.50 5.04 9.19
CA LYS A 120 -18.06 6.33 9.74
C LYS A 120 -18.27 7.50 8.80
N ARG A 121 -18.79 7.28 7.59
CA ARG A 121 -18.91 8.30 6.54
C ARG A 121 -19.74 9.51 6.98
N ASP A 122 -20.89 9.29 7.60
CA ASP A 122 -21.75 10.38 8.05
C ASP A 122 -21.05 11.28 9.07
N GLU A 123 -20.25 10.70 9.97
CA GLU A 123 -19.46 11.46 10.95
C GLU A 123 -18.35 12.27 10.24
N ILE A 124 -17.67 11.68 9.27
CA ILE A 124 -16.64 12.34 8.44
C ILE A 124 -17.24 13.52 7.67
N ASP A 125 -18.39 13.33 7.03
CA ASP A 125 -19.09 14.34 6.24
C ASP A 125 -19.58 15.50 7.11
N ASN A 126 -19.90 15.23 8.38
CA ASN A 126 -20.20 16.25 9.39
C ASN A 126 -18.94 16.91 9.99
N GLY A 127 -17.75 16.60 9.48
CA GLY A 127 -16.48 17.21 9.89
C GLY A 127 -15.91 16.65 11.20
N ILE A 128 -16.45 15.54 11.70
CA ILE A 128 -15.89 14.86 12.87
C ILE A 128 -14.56 14.24 12.46
N LYS A 129 -13.53 14.49 13.26
CA LYS A 129 -12.17 14.00 13.02
C LYS A 129 -11.80 12.93 14.03
N GLN A 130 -10.82 12.11 13.66
CA GLN A 130 -10.22 11.12 14.55
C GLN A 130 -11.20 10.05 15.04
N ILE A 131 -12.15 9.66 14.19
CA ILE A 131 -13.22 8.70 14.54
C ILE A 131 -12.58 7.31 14.71
N PRO A 132 -12.64 6.70 15.90
CA PRO A 132 -12.05 5.38 16.11
C PRO A 132 -12.69 4.31 15.23
N ILE A 133 -11.85 3.37 14.77
CA ILE A 133 -12.29 2.13 14.12
C ILE A 133 -11.99 1.00 15.09
N TYR A 134 -12.98 0.13 15.31
CA TYR A 134 -12.87 -1.02 16.19
C TYR A 134 -13.07 -2.33 15.46
N GLU A 135 -12.74 -3.43 16.14
CA GLU A 135 -12.91 -4.79 15.65
C GLU A 135 -14.34 -5.05 15.12
N GLY A 136 -15.36 -4.59 15.86
CA GLY A 136 -16.75 -4.76 15.48
C GLY A 136 -17.22 -3.96 14.26
N ASP A 137 -16.37 -3.05 13.74
CA ASP A 137 -16.64 -2.34 12.49
C ASP A 137 -16.21 -3.17 11.25
N ILE A 138 -15.38 -4.21 11.43
CA ILE A 138 -14.92 -5.09 10.35
C ILE A 138 -15.99 -6.16 10.10
N THR A 139 -16.52 -6.19 8.89
CA THR A 139 -17.60 -7.12 8.50
C THR A 139 -17.07 -8.34 7.75
N GLU A 140 -17.87 -9.40 7.62
CA GLU A 140 -17.54 -10.56 6.76
C GLU A 140 -17.28 -10.14 5.32
N LYS A 141 -18.02 -9.15 4.82
CA LYS A 141 -17.81 -8.59 3.49
C LYS A 141 -16.45 -7.89 3.35
N ASP A 142 -15.97 -7.25 4.40
CA ASP A 142 -14.61 -6.67 4.39
C ASP A 142 -13.56 -7.77 4.25
N LEU A 143 -13.74 -8.87 4.99
CA LEU A 143 -12.86 -10.03 4.92
C LEU A 143 -12.89 -10.71 3.55
N ASP A 144 -14.07 -10.80 2.91
CA ASP A 144 -14.21 -11.32 1.55
C ASP A 144 -13.46 -10.46 0.53
N ILE A 145 -13.56 -9.13 0.64
CA ILE A 145 -12.84 -8.20 -0.24
C ILE A 145 -11.33 -8.33 -0.03
N LEU A 146 -10.87 -8.35 1.23
CA LEU A 146 -9.45 -8.52 1.56
C LEU A 146 -8.92 -9.87 1.05
N SER A 147 -9.69 -10.95 1.19
CA SER A 147 -9.32 -12.27 0.69
C SER A 147 -9.21 -12.32 -0.84
N GLN A 148 -10.04 -11.55 -1.55
CA GLN A 148 -9.97 -11.44 -3.01
C GLN A 148 -8.74 -10.65 -3.45
N LEU A 149 -8.43 -9.54 -2.77
CA LEU A 149 -7.19 -8.79 -2.99
C LEU A 149 -5.96 -9.68 -2.77
N SER A 150 -6.02 -10.57 -1.76
CA SER A 150 -4.95 -11.52 -1.48
C SER A 150 -4.89 -12.72 -2.43
N PHE A 151 -5.94 -12.99 -3.20
CA PHE A 151 -5.98 -14.12 -4.13
C PHE A 151 -5.81 -13.73 -5.60
N SER A 152 -6.03 -12.47 -5.98
CA SER A 152 -5.91 -11.95 -7.36
C SER A 152 -4.45 -11.79 -7.83
N ARG A 153 -3.61 -12.73 -7.44
CA ARG A 153 -2.18 -12.56 -7.22
C ARG A 153 -1.39 -13.49 -8.17
N PRO A 154 -0.50 -12.99 -9.04
CA PRO A 154 0.52 -13.85 -9.63
C PRO A 154 1.43 -14.35 -8.50
N GLU A 155 1.71 -15.67 -8.42
CA GLU A 155 2.59 -16.29 -7.40
C GLU A 155 4.02 -15.70 -7.32
N GLU A 156 4.31 -14.70 -8.16
CA GLU A 156 5.64 -14.20 -8.47
C GLU A 156 5.79 -12.69 -8.20
N PHE A 157 5.16 -12.10 -7.18
CA PHE A 157 5.33 -10.67 -6.85
C PHE A 157 6.78 -10.21 -6.69
N LYS A 158 7.64 -11.09 -6.18
CA LYS A 158 9.10 -10.85 -6.11
C LYS A 158 9.73 -10.63 -7.48
N LYS A 159 9.03 -10.97 -8.55
CA LYS A 159 9.45 -10.85 -9.93
C LYS A 159 8.81 -9.67 -10.63
N TYR A 160 8.17 -8.71 -9.96
CA TYR A 160 7.72 -7.49 -10.62
C TYR A 160 8.44 -6.24 -10.10
N HIS A 161 8.48 -5.21 -10.95
CA HIS A 161 8.80 -3.83 -10.63
C HIS A 161 7.63 -2.95 -11.04
N VAL A 162 7.36 -1.92 -10.24
CA VAL A 162 6.40 -0.88 -10.60
C VAL A 162 7.15 0.36 -11.06
N ILE A 163 6.90 0.78 -12.31
CA ILE A 163 7.38 2.03 -12.88
C ILE A 163 6.27 3.06 -12.76
N VAL A 164 6.60 4.17 -12.09
CA VAL A 164 5.68 5.30 -11.92
C VAL A 164 5.90 6.32 -13.03
N MET A 165 4.86 6.61 -13.81
CA MET A 165 4.86 7.69 -14.79
C MET A 165 3.57 8.48 -14.67
N GLN A 166 3.68 9.73 -14.24
CA GLN A 166 2.52 10.56 -13.93
C GLN A 166 1.55 9.84 -12.97
N ASP A 167 0.30 9.63 -13.40
CA ASP A 167 -0.74 8.90 -12.66
C ASP A 167 -0.78 7.40 -12.98
N LYS A 168 0.09 6.88 -13.85
CA LYS A 168 0.15 5.44 -14.17
C LYS A 168 1.17 4.66 -13.37
N ARG A 169 0.84 3.39 -13.16
CA ARG A 169 1.63 2.38 -12.45
C ARG A 169 1.83 1.20 -13.39
N PHE A 170 2.95 1.22 -14.12
CA PHE A 170 3.29 0.13 -15.03
C PHE A 170 3.95 -1.00 -14.26
N VAL A 171 3.35 -2.18 -14.29
CA VAL A 171 3.83 -3.39 -13.64
C VAL A 171 4.53 -4.26 -14.67
N VAL A 172 5.83 -4.47 -14.49
CA VAL A 172 6.67 -5.22 -15.43
C VAL A 172 7.46 -6.28 -14.69
N SER A 173 7.69 -7.44 -15.32
CA SER A 173 8.51 -8.48 -14.70
C SER A 173 9.96 -7.97 -14.49
N LYS A 174 10.70 -8.48 -13.52
CA LYS A 174 12.11 -8.12 -13.27
C LYS A 174 13.00 -8.51 -14.44
N GLU A 175 12.65 -9.60 -15.11
CA GLU A 175 13.30 -10.07 -16.32
C GLU A 175 13.13 -9.05 -17.45
N ASP A 176 11.88 -8.68 -17.76
CA ASP A 176 11.57 -7.69 -18.79
C ASP A 176 12.10 -6.29 -18.42
N TYR A 177 12.03 -5.92 -17.14
CA TYR A 177 12.52 -4.64 -16.63
C TYR A 177 13.99 -4.40 -17.00
N SER A 178 14.81 -5.45 -16.90
CA SER A 178 16.24 -5.38 -17.25
C SER A 178 16.50 -5.20 -18.75
N SER A 179 15.49 -5.47 -19.58
CA SER A 179 15.52 -5.38 -21.04
C SER A 179 14.80 -4.14 -21.59
N LEU A 180 14.29 -3.26 -20.71
CA LEU A 180 13.61 -2.04 -21.13
C LEU A 180 14.58 -1.07 -21.82
N THR A 181 14.20 -0.59 -22.99
CA THR A 181 14.95 0.39 -23.79
C THR A 181 14.35 1.79 -23.62
N GLU A 182 15.08 2.82 -24.07
CA GLU A 182 14.56 4.19 -24.11
C GLU A 182 13.26 4.31 -24.93
N GLU A 183 13.13 3.53 -26.01
CA GLU A 183 11.90 3.49 -26.82
C GLU A 183 10.71 2.93 -26.02
N HIS A 184 10.93 1.95 -25.15
CA HIS A 184 9.91 1.45 -24.24
C HIS A 184 9.49 2.52 -23.23
N TYR A 185 10.44 3.26 -22.66
CA TYR A 185 10.15 4.37 -21.74
C TYR A 185 9.38 5.50 -22.42
N ASN A 186 9.74 5.88 -23.64
CA ASN A 186 9.01 6.88 -24.43
C ASN A 186 7.58 6.41 -24.74
N THR A 187 7.39 5.12 -25.03
CA THR A 187 6.06 4.54 -25.26
C THR A 187 5.22 4.57 -23.99
N MET A 188 5.79 4.18 -22.84
CA MET A 188 5.11 4.29 -21.54
C MET A 188 4.75 5.73 -21.19
N GLU A 189 5.59 6.71 -21.52
CA GLU A 189 5.29 8.12 -21.31
C GLU A 189 4.07 8.56 -22.14
N VAL A 190 3.99 8.15 -23.41
CA VAL A 190 2.81 8.40 -24.24
C VAL A 190 1.57 7.72 -23.65
N LEU A 191 1.68 6.44 -23.27
CA LEU A 191 0.59 5.67 -22.66
C LEU A 191 0.13 6.26 -21.32
N SER A 192 1.02 6.90 -20.55
CA SER A 192 0.67 7.52 -19.27
C SER A 192 -0.41 8.59 -19.41
N ASN A 193 -0.49 9.24 -20.58
CA ASN A 193 -1.52 10.24 -20.87
C ASN A 193 -2.87 9.61 -21.29
N ASN A 194 -2.95 8.29 -21.46
CA ASN A 194 -4.18 7.59 -21.83
C ASN A 194 -5.09 7.38 -20.61
N LYS A 195 -6.16 8.16 -20.55
CA LYS A 195 -7.14 8.10 -19.45
C LYS A 195 -7.97 6.82 -19.39
N ASN A 196 -8.05 6.07 -20.50
CA ASN A 196 -8.80 4.81 -20.53
C ASN A 196 -7.99 3.63 -19.95
N LEU A 197 -6.68 3.81 -19.76
CA LEU A 197 -5.81 2.82 -19.19
C LEU A 197 -5.88 2.92 -17.65
N LEU A 198 -6.32 1.84 -17.00
CA LEU A 198 -6.53 1.80 -15.54
C LEU A 198 -5.32 1.20 -14.85
N ASN A 199 -5.04 1.62 -13.61
CA ASN A 199 -3.97 1.03 -12.83
C ASN A 199 -4.40 -0.27 -12.14
N PRO A 200 -3.45 -1.18 -11.86
CA PRO A 200 -2.11 -1.23 -12.48
C PRO A 200 -2.18 -1.58 -13.96
N VAL A 201 -1.22 -1.08 -14.73
CA VAL A 201 -1.05 -1.42 -16.15
C VAL A 201 0.01 -2.50 -16.26
N TYR A 202 -0.35 -3.71 -16.68
CA TYR A 202 0.63 -4.77 -16.86
C TYR A 202 1.30 -4.61 -18.22
N ILE A 203 2.63 -4.70 -18.23
CA ILE A 203 3.41 -4.66 -19.45
C ILE A 203 4.36 -5.84 -19.54
N LYS A 204 4.53 -6.33 -20.77
CA LYS A 204 5.45 -7.42 -21.11
C LYS A 204 6.18 -7.08 -22.40
N ILE A 205 7.45 -7.48 -22.49
CA ILE A 205 8.21 -7.40 -23.74
C ILE A 205 7.93 -8.67 -24.56
N GLU A 206 7.46 -8.50 -25.78
CA GLU A 206 7.24 -9.59 -26.73
C GLU A 206 8.55 -10.02 -27.41
N GLU A 207 8.54 -11.19 -28.05
CA GLU A 207 9.73 -11.75 -28.72
C GLU A 207 10.29 -10.85 -29.82
N ASP A 208 9.45 -10.01 -30.44
CA ASP A 208 9.83 -9.04 -31.46
C ASP A 208 10.34 -7.70 -30.89
N GLY A 209 10.35 -7.57 -29.56
CA GLY A 209 10.72 -6.35 -28.84
C GLY A 209 9.57 -5.37 -28.61
N GLY A 210 8.34 -5.68 -29.02
CA GLY A 210 7.17 -4.85 -28.75
C GLY A 210 6.75 -4.84 -27.27
N LEU A 211 6.03 -3.80 -26.85
CA LEU A 211 5.35 -3.78 -25.54
C LEU A 211 3.91 -4.27 -25.68
N LEU A 212 3.62 -5.40 -25.07
CA LEU A 212 2.24 -5.82 -24.79
C LEU A 212 1.74 -5.07 -23.55
N VAL A 213 0.52 -4.53 -23.62
CA VAL A 213 -0.11 -3.74 -22.56
C VAL A 213 -1.47 -4.37 -22.22
N ASP A 214 -1.69 -4.69 -20.95
CA ASP A 214 -2.94 -5.23 -20.38
C ASP A 214 -3.42 -4.35 -19.21
#